data_AF-A0A4Q3AFF7-F1
#
_entry.id   AF-A0A4Q3AFF7-F1
#
_cell.length_a   1.000
_cell.length_b   1.000
_cell.length_c   1.000
_cell.angle_alpha   90.00
_cell.angle_beta   90.00
_cell.angle_gamma   90.00
#
_symmetry.space_group_name_H-M   'P 1'
#
loop_
_entity.id
_entity.type
_entity.pdbx_description
1 polymer ?
#
loop_
_entity_poly.entity_id
_entity_poly.type
_entity_poly.pdbx_seq_one_letter_code
_entity_poly.pdbx_strand_id
1 'polypeptide(L)' 'NAFLPQLIDVRGYSAGVNAGADRLRFMAPVPVGSRIRGRGEIVRVEERGESIHSVVRITVEIEGGEKPACVVDTISRYFR' A
#
# COMPACT_ATOMS: atom_id res chain seq x y z
N ASN A 1 -7.88 -1.97 -1.49
CA ASN A 1 -6.69 -1.38 -0.83
C ASN A 1 -7.16 -0.69 0.45
N ALA A 2 -7.03 -1.35 1.61
CA ALA A 2 -7.58 -0.84 2.88
C ALA A 2 -6.56 -0.07 3.74
N PHE A 3 -5.28 -0.47 3.70
CA PHE A 3 -4.25 0.11 4.56
C PHE A 3 -3.66 1.42 4.05
N LEU A 4 -3.58 1.64 2.73
CA LEU A 4 -2.90 2.82 2.18
C LEU A 4 -3.48 4.15 2.74
N PRO A 5 -4.81 4.36 2.78
CA PRO A 5 -5.39 5.59 3.36
C PRO A 5 -5.19 5.72 4.88
N GLN A 6 -4.87 4.64 5.59
CA GLN A 6 -4.58 4.65 7.03
C GLN A 6 -3.11 4.96 7.32
N LEU A 7 -2.23 4.74 6.33
CA LEU A 7 -0.78 4.86 6.46
C LEU A 7 -0.24 6.19 5.92
N ILE A 8 -0.88 6.76 4.91
CA ILE A 8 -0.39 7.94 4.20
C ILE A 8 -1.52 8.95 4.02
N ASP A 9 -1.21 10.20 4.37
CA ASP A 9 -2.02 11.38 4.05
C ASP A 9 -1.33 12.16 2.92
N VAL A 10 -2.07 12.47 1.85
CA VAL A 10 -1.57 13.16 0.66
C VAL A 10 -2.29 14.49 0.52
N ARG A 11 -1.54 15.59 0.67
CA ARG A 11 -2.09 16.96 0.71
C ARG A 11 -1.70 17.76 -0.52
N GLY A 12 -2.59 18.68 -0.92
CA GLY A 12 -2.35 19.57 -2.07
C GLY A 12 -2.55 18.90 -3.43
N TYR A 13 -3.29 17.78 -3.46
CA TYR A 13 -3.68 17.06 -4.68
C TYR A 13 -5.20 16.91 -4.70
N SER A 14 -5.80 17.04 -5.88
CA SER A 14 -7.25 17.01 -6.08
C SER A 14 -7.83 15.60 -6.08
N ALA A 15 -7.04 14.61 -6.57
CA ALA A 15 -7.48 13.22 -6.66
C ALA A 15 -6.29 12.25 -6.59
N GLY A 16 -6.57 11.04 -6.08
CA GLY A 16 -5.65 9.91 -6.08
C GLY A 16 -6.27 8.70 -6.77
N VAL A 17 -5.57 8.14 -7.75
CA VAL A 17 -5.97 6.92 -8.47
C VAL A 17 -5.05 5.78 -8.06
N ASN A 18 -5.65 4.64 -7.69
CA ASN A 18 -4.92 3.38 -7.60
C ASN A 18 -4.57 2.93 -9.03
N ALA A 19 -3.30 3.10 -9.39
CA ALA A 19 -2.79 2.82 -10.72
C ALA A 19 -2.34 1.36 -10.89
N GLY A 20 -2.40 0.55 -9.83
CA GLY A 20 -2.08 -0.87 -9.86
C GLY A 20 -1.23 -1.33 -8.68
N ALA A 21 -0.62 -2.50 -8.86
CA ALA A 21 0.24 -3.12 -7.87
C ALA A 21 1.34 -3.92 -8.55
N ASP A 22 2.53 -3.88 -7.98
CA ASP A 22 3.68 -4.70 -8.35
C ASP A 22 4.12 -5.60 -7.19
N ARG A 23 4.91 -6.63 -7.50
CA ARG A 23 5.52 -7.54 -6.51
C ARG A 23 4.52 -8.12 -5.48
N LEU A 24 3.25 -8.26 -5.87
CA LEU A 24 2.20 -8.81 -5.02
C LEU A 24 2.47 -10.29 -4.72
N ARG A 25 2.50 -10.64 -3.43
CA ARG A 25 2.68 -12.01 -2.94
C ARG A 25 1.75 -12.27 -1.76
N PHE A 26 0.97 -13.33 -1.85
CA PHE A 26 0.20 -13.88 -0.73
C PHE A 26 0.98 -15.07 -0.15
N MET A 27 1.47 -14.94 1.08
CA MET A 27 2.37 -15.91 1.70
C MET A 27 1.69 -16.77 2.76
N ALA A 28 0.64 -16.27 3.39
CA ALA A 28 -0.15 -16.99 4.38
C ALA A 28 -1.65 -16.67 4.23
N PRO A 29 -2.55 -17.65 4.48
CA PRO A 29 -3.97 -17.38 4.58
C PRO A 29 -4.26 -16.50 5.81
N VAL A 30 -5.34 -15.72 5.75
CA VAL A 30 -5.84 -14.93 6.88
C VAL A 30 -7.15 -15.57 7.35
N PRO A 31 -7.13 -16.32 8.47
CA PRO A 31 -8.35 -16.85 9.07
C PRO A 31 -9.35 -15.74 9.40
N VAL A 32 -10.64 -16.05 9.30
CA VAL A 32 -11.71 -15.14 9.72
C VAL A 32 -11.54 -14.81 11.21
N GLY A 33 -11.65 -13.53 11.55
CA GLY A 33 -11.46 -13.05 12.93
C GLY A 33 -10.02 -12.78 13.31
N SER A 34 -9.03 -13.09 12.45
CA SER A 34 -7.64 -12.71 12.71
C SER A 34 -7.47 -11.20 12.79
N ARG A 35 -6.65 -10.75 13.75
CA ARG A 35 -6.18 -9.37 13.81
C ARG A 35 -5.00 -9.20 12.85
N ILE A 36 -5.08 -8.19 11.99
CA ILE A 36 -4.04 -7.86 11.01
C ILE A 36 -3.53 -6.43 11.18
N ARG A 37 -2.27 -6.20 10.80
CA ARG A 37 -1.63 -4.88 10.80
C ARG A 37 -0.96 -4.64 9.45
N GLY A 38 -1.12 -3.43 8.91
CA GLY A 38 -0.38 -2.98 7.74
C GLY A 38 0.86 -2.18 8.16
N ARG A 39 2.01 -2.47 7.56
CA ARG A 39 3.22 -1.65 7.63
C ARG A 39 3.51 -1.06 6.25
N GLY A 40 3.57 0.27 6.17
CA GLY A 40 3.87 1.01 4.95
C GLY A 40 5.32 1.44 4.86
N GLU A 41 5.90 1.39 3.66
CA GLU A 41 7.20 1.95 3.31
C GLU A 41 7.07 2.68 1.96
N ILE A 42 7.45 3.95 1.90
CA ILE A 42 7.52 4.68 0.62
C ILE A 42 8.78 4.21 -0.12
N VAL A 43 8.58 3.44 -1.19
CA VAL A 43 9.67 2.86 -1.99
C VAL A 43 10.18 3.84 -3.03
N ARG A 44 9.27 4.63 -3.63
CA ARG A 44 9.60 5.61 -4.67
C ARG A 44 8.53 6.68 -4.74
N VAL A 45 8.94 7.91 -5.00
CA VAL A 45 8.05 9.02 -5.37
C VAL A 45 8.66 9.73 -6.56
N GLU A 46 7.86 9.98 -7.59
CA GLU A 46 8.29 10.67 -8.81
C GLU A 46 7.27 11.70 -9.24
N GLU A 47 7.73 12.87 -9.67
CA GLU A 47 6.90 13.82 -10.40
C GLU A 47 6.78 13.39 -11.87
N ARG A 48 5.57 13.45 -12.41
CA ARG A 48 5.25 13.18 -13.82
C ARG A 48 4.22 14.18 -14.31
N GLY A 49 4.70 15.28 -14.90
CA GLY A 49 3.86 16.39 -15.31
C GLY A 49 3.13 17.00 -14.12
N GLU A 50 1.80 17.13 -14.22
CA GLU A 50 0.95 17.63 -13.13
C GLU A 50 0.52 16.55 -12.13
N SER A 51 1.19 15.40 -12.14
CA SER A 51 0.91 14.28 -11.23
C SER A 51 2.14 13.81 -10.47
N ILE A 52 1.93 13.20 -9.31
CA ILE A 52 2.93 12.42 -8.60
C ILE A 52 2.61 10.94 -8.73
N HIS A 53 3.63 10.12 -8.99
CA HIS A 53 3.56 8.66 -8.91
C HIS A 53 4.28 8.21 -7.64
N SER A 54 3.56 7.54 -6.74
CA SER A 54 4.13 6.93 -5.56
C SER A 54 4.06 5.42 -5.64
N VAL A 55 5.15 4.75 -5.25
CA VAL A 55 5.16 3.32 -4.96
C VAL A 55 5.31 3.15 -3.46
N VAL A 56 4.32 2.52 -2.84
CA VAL A 56 4.30 2.25 -1.39
C VAL A 56 4.21 0.76 -1.17
N ARG A 57 5.23 0.19 -0.53
CA ARG A 57 5.20 -1.20 -0.09
C ARG A 57 4.33 -1.32 1.15
N ILE A 58 3.37 -2.22 1.09
CA ILE A 58 2.52 -2.58 2.22
C ILE A 58 2.79 -4.05 2.56
N THR A 59 3.25 -4.27 3.78
CA THR A 59 3.34 -5.60 4.38
C THR A 59 2.17 -5.79 5.33
N VAL A 60 1.32 -6.77 5.06
CA VAL A 60 0.19 -7.15 5.91
C VAL A 60 0.62 -8.30 6.82
N GLU A 61 0.70 -8.03 8.11
CA GLU A 61 1.09 -8.97 9.16
C GLU A 61 -0.16 -9.52 9.86
N ILE A 62 -0.09 -10.77 10.31
CA ILE A 62 -1.12 -11.42 11.13
C ILE A 62 -0.58 -11.50 12.55
N GLU A 63 -1.38 -11.10 13.55
CA GLU A 63 -0.99 -11.24 14.96
C GLU A 63 -0.66 -12.70 15.30
N GLY A 64 0.52 -12.94 15.87
CA GLY A 64 1.02 -14.28 16.19
C GLY A 64 1.46 -15.13 14.99
N GLY A 65 1.43 -14.61 13.77
CA GLY A 65 1.87 -15.33 12.56
C GLY A 65 3.38 -15.28 12.33
N GLU A 66 3.98 -16.38 11.87
CA GLU A 66 5.42 -16.48 11.57
C GLU A 66 5.83 -15.76 10.28
N LYS A 67 4.89 -15.55 9.36
CA LYS A 67 5.10 -14.86 8.08
C LYS A 67 3.96 -13.90 7.77
N PRO A 68 4.21 -12.82 7.04
CA PRO A 68 3.16 -11.91 6.61
C PRO A 68 2.10 -12.60 5.74
N ALA A 69 0.87 -12.11 5.78
CA ALA A 69 -0.20 -12.54 4.90
C ALA A 69 0.07 -12.14 3.44
N CYS A 70 0.43 -10.87 3.25
CA CYS A 70 0.57 -10.24 1.94
C CYS A 70 1.72 -9.23 1.96
N VAL A 71 2.51 -9.19 0.91
CA VAL A 71 3.40 -8.06 0.60
C VAL A 71 3.06 -7.57 -0.80
N VAL A 72 2.91 -6.26 -0.95
CA VAL A 72 2.53 -5.62 -2.21
C VAL A 72 3.17 -4.25 -2.34
N ASP A 73 3.66 -3.92 -3.53
CA ASP A 73 4.03 -2.55 -3.87
C ASP A 73 2.82 -1.90 -4.55
N THR A 74 2.10 -1.05 -3.82
CA THR A 74 0.94 -0.31 -4.36
C THR A 74 1.41 0.90 -5.15
N ILE A 75 0.85 1.09 -6.34
CA ILE A 75 1.19 2.20 -7.23
C ILE A 75 0.01 3.18 -7.21
N SER A 76 0.26 4.42 -6.79
CA SER A 76 -0.75 5.47 -6.77
C SER A 76 -0.30 6.65 -7.62
N ARG A 77 -1.27 7.26 -8.31
CA ARG A 77 -1.07 8.50 -9.06
C ARG A 77 -1.93 9.59 -8.46
N TYR A 78 -1.31 10.68 -8.03
CA TYR A 78 -1.99 11.84 -7.47
C TYR A 78 -1.93 12.99 -8.45
N PHE A 79 -3.06 13.58 -8.79
CA PHE A 79 -3.17 14.72 -9.72
C PHE A 79 -3.32 16.01 -8.93
N ARG A 80 -2.63 17.08 -9.34
CA ARG A 80 -2.83 18.40 -8.74
C ARG A 80 -4.27 18.88 -8.89
#